data_AF-A0A2D9WH81-F1
#
_entry.id   AF-A0A2D9WH81-F1
#
_cell.length_a   1.000
_cell.length_b   1.000
_cell.length_c   1.000
_cell.angle_alpha   90.00
_cell.angle_beta   90.00
_cell.angle_gamma   90.00
#
_symmetry.space_group_name_H-M   'P 1'
#
loop_
_entity.id
_entity.type
_entity.pdbx_description
1 polymer ?
#
loop_
_entity_poly.entity_id
_entity_poly.type
_entity_poly.pdbx_seq_one_letter_code
_entity_poly.pdbx_strand_id
1 'polypeptide(L)' 'MSGIEAEIIWCGSERRARSLLAAISPDDPDSFQAEISGEGDAAELKILVIGEKLETVRSTVDDLLACLAAAESSLDVSDS' A
#
# COMPACT_ATOMS: atom_id res chain seq x y z
N MET A 1 6.05 -21.12 -12.27
CA MET A 1 6.71 -20.38 -11.17
C MET A 1 5.92 -20.67 -9.91
N SER A 2 6.54 -21.23 -8.88
CA SER A 2 5.92 -21.31 -7.55
C SER A 2 6.33 -20.06 -6.78
N GLY A 3 5.36 -19.22 -6.46
CA GLY A 3 5.54 -18.01 -5.66
C GLY A 3 4.23 -17.72 -4.95
N ILE A 4 4.29 -16.97 -3.87
CA ILE A 4 3.13 -16.51 -3.12
C ILE A 4 3.03 -15.02 -3.38
N GLU A 5 1.83 -14.60 -3.78
CA GLU A 5 1.55 -13.23 -4.17
C GLU A 5 0.34 -12.73 -3.39
N ALA A 6 0.40 -11.48 -2.95
CA ALA A 6 -0.71 -10.76 -2.35
C ALA A 6 -0.82 -9.37 -3.00
N GLU A 7 -2.03 -8.98 -3.36
CA GLU A 7 -2.33 -7.68 -3.94
C GLU A 7 -3.26 -6.91 -3.00
N ILE A 8 -2.91 -5.66 -2.71
CA ILE A 8 -3.75 -4.71 -1.97
C ILE A 8 -4.13 -3.62 -2.97
N ILE A 9 -5.43 -3.39 -3.10
CA ILE A 9 -5.98 -2.31 -3.93
C ILE A 9 -6.71 -1.34 -3.02
N TRP A 10 -6.26 -0.09 -3.02
CA TRP A 10 -6.92 1.02 -2.32
C TRP A 10 -7.42 2.04 -3.34
N CYS A 11 -8.65 2.54 -3.14
CA CYS A 11 -9.27 3.52 -4.03
C CYS A 11 -9.67 4.78 -3.27
N GLY A 12 -9.38 5.95 -3.83
CA GLY A 12 -9.76 7.23 -3.24
C GLY A 12 -9.21 8.39 -4.04
N SER A 13 -8.79 9.48 -3.38
CA SER A 13 -8.21 10.63 -4.08
C SER A 13 -6.72 10.46 -4.36
N GLU A 14 -6.24 11.09 -5.44
CA GLU A 14 -4.82 11.04 -5.81
C GLU A 14 -3.90 11.57 -4.69
N ARG A 15 -4.35 12.63 -4.01
CA ARG A 15 -3.63 13.18 -2.86
C ARG A 15 -3.45 12.13 -1.75
N ARG A 16 -4.52 11.42 -1.39
CA ARG A 16 -4.48 10.38 -0.35
C ARG A 16 -3.64 9.19 -0.81
N ALA A 17 -3.78 8.73 -2.06
CA ALA A 17 -2.95 7.67 -2.61
C ALA A 17 -1.44 7.98 -2.51
N ARG A 18 -1.04 9.21 -2.87
CA ARG A 18 0.36 9.66 -2.77
C ARG A 18 0.85 9.71 -1.33
N SER A 19 0.01 10.16 -0.40
CA SER A 19 0.34 10.16 1.04
C SER A 19 0.49 8.75 1.61
N LEU A 20 -0.39 7.82 1.23
CA LEU A 20 -0.31 6.41 1.63
C LEU A 20 0.97 5.75 1.09
N LEU A 21 1.30 5.97 -0.20
CA LEU A 21 2.53 5.45 -0.80
C LEU A 21 3.79 6.00 -0.10
N ALA A 22 3.78 7.28 0.27
CA ALA A 22 4.89 7.90 1.00
C ALA A 22 5.06 7.32 2.41
N ALA A 23 3.98 6.83 3.04
CA ALA A 23 4.04 6.24 4.37
C ALA A 23 4.68 4.84 4.38
N ILE A 24 4.50 4.06 3.31
CA ILE A 24 5.04 2.69 3.20
C ILE A 24 6.38 2.60 2.48
N SER A 25 6.78 3.63 1.71
CA SER A 25 8.09 3.67 1.03
C SER A 25 9.32 3.50 1.94
N PRO A 26 9.32 3.99 3.21
CA PRO A 26 10.46 3.80 4.11
C PRO A 26 10.62 2.37 4.63
N ASP A 27 9.58 1.53 4.59
CA ASP A 27 9.55 0.28 5.34
C ASP A 27 10.39 -0.82 4.70
N ASP A 28 10.30 -1.03 3.38
CA ASP A 28 11.28 -1.81 2.60
C ASP A 28 10.91 -1.79 1.09
N PRO A 29 11.53 -0.96 0.25
CA PRO A 29 11.15 -0.82 -1.16
C PRO A 29 11.42 -2.07 -2.01
N ASP A 30 12.24 -3.01 -1.53
CA ASP A 30 12.52 -4.27 -2.23
C ASP A 30 11.49 -5.38 -1.89
N SER A 31 10.66 -5.16 -0.87
CA SER A 31 9.70 -6.17 -0.37
C SER A 31 8.31 -6.08 -1.04
N PHE A 32 8.02 -5.01 -1.76
CA PHE A 32 6.77 -4.83 -2.48
C PHE A 32 6.93 -3.93 -3.70
N GLN A 33 6.02 -4.04 -4.66
CA GLN A 33 5.87 -3.11 -5.77
C GLN A 33 4.61 -2.28 -5.55
N ALA A 34 4.65 -0.99 -5.84
CA ALA A 34 3.48 -0.14 -5.71
C ALA A 34 3.33 0.81 -6.91
N GLU A 35 2.11 0.96 -7.39
CA GLU A 35 1.76 1.83 -8.49
C GLU A 35 0.49 2.62 -8.15
N ILE A 36 0.48 3.91 -8.52
CA ILE A 36 -0.72 4.74 -8.47
C ILE A 36 -1.21 4.92 -9.90
N SER A 37 -2.46 4.56 -10.15
CA SER A 37 -3.15 4.77 -11.43
C SER A 37 -4.45 5.52 -11.20
N GLY A 38 -4.96 6.27 -12.18
CA GLY A 38 -6.18 7.05 -12.00
C GLY A 38 -6.43 8.08 -13.10
N GLU A 39 -7.67 8.56 -13.17
CA GLU A 39 -8.09 9.66 -14.05
C GLU A 39 -8.81 10.74 -13.24
N GLY A 40 -8.37 11.99 -13.36
CA GLY A 40 -8.96 13.11 -12.65
C GLY A 40 -8.64 13.10 -11.15
N ASP A 41 -9.67 13.19 -10.31
CA ASP A 41 -9.51 13.26 -8.83
C ASP A 41 -9.58 11.88 -8.16
N ALA A 42 -9.80 10.82 -8.95
CA ALA A 42 -9.85 9.44 -8.47
C ALA A 42 -8.52 8.73 -8.76
N ALA A 43 -8.01 8.01 -7.77
CA ALA A 43 -6.80 7.22 -7.84
C ALA A 43 -6.98 5.85 -7.19
N GLU A 44 -6.27 4.88 -7.75
CA GLU A 44 -6.09 3.52 -7.29
C GLU A 44 -4.60 3.36 -6.93
N LEU A 45 -4.33 3.00 -5.68
CA LEU A 45 -3.02 2.56 -5.21
C LEU A 45 -3.02 1.04 -5.19
N LYS A 46 -2.21 0.44 -6.06
CA LYS A 46 -2.01 -1.00 -6.14
C LYS A 46 -0.67 -1.36 -5.53
N ILE A 47 -0.67 -2.27 -4.57
CA ILE A 47 0.54 -2.78 -3.89
C ILE A 47 0.60 -4.28 -4.08
N LEU A 48 1.70 -4.77 -4.64
CA LEU A 48 1.97 -6.18 -4.93
C LEU A 48 3.13 -6.67 -4.06
N VAL A 49 2.86 -7.69 -3.26
CA VAL A 49 3.86 -8.37 -2.41
C VAL A 49 4.12 -9.75 -3.00
N ILE A 50 5.39 -10.07 -3.27
CA ILE A 50 5.81 -11.35 -3.84
C ILE A 50 6.84 -11.98 -2.91
N GLY A 51 6.64 -13.25 -2.56
CA GLY A 51 7.59 -13.98 -1.71
C GLY A 51 7.59 -15.48 -1.93
N GLU A 52 8.61 -16.15 -1.40
CA GLU A 52 8.77 -17.61 -1.52
C GLU A 52 8.04 -18.39 -0.40
N LYS A 53 7.69 -17.72 0.70
CA LYS A 53 7.04 -18.33 1.87
C LYS A 53 5.83 -17.53 2.34
N LEU A 54 4.80 -18.25 2.81
CA LEU A 54 3.55 -17.67 3.30
C LEU A 54 3.78 -16.81 4.54
N GLU A 55 4.72 -17.22 5.41
CA GLU A 55 5.07 -16.47 6.62
C GLU A 55 5.62 -15.08 6.29
N THR A 56 6.46 -14.98 5.25
CA THR A 56 7.09 -13.72 4.83
C THR A 56 6.05 -12.80 4.21
N VAL A 57 5.28 -13.30 3.23
CA VAL A 57 4.23 -12.51 2.57
C VAL A 57 3.20 -12.01 3.59
N ARG A 58 2.78 -12.86 4.54
CA ARG A 58 1.87 -12.44 5.61
C ARG A 58 2.46 -11.32 6.45
N SER A 59 3.70 -11.46 6.93
CA SER A 59 4.35 -10.42 7.75
C SER A 59 4.43 -9.10 7.01
N THR A 60 4.87 -9.11 5.75
CA THR A 60 4.96 -7.90 4.91
C THR A 60 3.59 -7.26 4.70
N VAL A 61 2.55 -8.05 4.43
CA VAL A 61 1.19 -7.53 4.30
C VAL A 61 0.69 -6.93 5.61
N ASP A 62 0.93 -7.59 6.75
CA ASP A 62 0.49 -7.10 8.06
C ASP A 62 1.18 -5.76 8.41
N ASP A 63 2.49 -5.63 8.15
CA ASP A 63 3.26 -4.40 8.36
C ASP A 63 2.76 -3.26 7.46
N LEU A 64 2.54 -3.54 6.16
CA LEU A 64 1.99 -2.57 5.20
C LEU A 64 0.60 -2.08 5.63
N LEU A 65 -0.30 -2.99 6.00
CA LEU A 65 -1.65 -2.62 6.43
C LEU A 65 -1.63 -1.77 7.70
N ALA A 66 -0.71 -2.03 8.64
CA ALA A 66 -0.56 -1.21 9.84
C ALA A 66 -0.13 0.23 9.51
N CYS A 67 0.86 0.40 8.63
CA CYS A 67 1.34 1.72 8.20
C CYS A 67 0.28 2.48 7.37
N LEU A 68 -0.42 1.79 6.47
CA LEU A 68 -1.51 2.37 5.70
C LEU A 68 -2.65 2.86 6.60
N ALA A 69 -3.07 2.05 7.57
CA ALA A 69 -4.12 2.44 8.52
C ALA A 69 -3.72 3.65 9.37
N ALA A 70 -2.47 3.72 9.81
CA ALA A 70 -1.96 4.86 10.57
C ALA A 70 -1.93 6.15 9.73
N ALA A 71 -1.46 6.05 8.49
CA ALA A 71 -1.43 7.17 7.56
C ALA A 71 -2.84 7.64 7.18
N GLU A 72 -3.77 6.72 6.90
CA GLU A 72 -5.17 7.03 6.59
C GLU A 72 -5.85 7.77 7.74
N SER A 73 -5.67 7.29 8.98
CA SER A 73 -6.22 7.95 10.18
C SER A 73 -5.68 9.37 10.37
N SER A 74 -4.40 9.61 10.06
CA SER A 74 -3.82 10.97 10.12
C SER A 74 -4.35 11.88 9.00
N LEU A 75 -4.71 11.32 7.85
CA LEU A 75 -5.24 12.08 6.71
C LEU A 75 -6.70 12.47 6.93
N ASP A 76 -7.52 11.61 7.54
CA ASP A 76 -8.92 11.91 7.85
C ASP A 76 -9.09 13.06 8.84
N VAL A 77 -8.14 13.24 9.79
CA VAL A 77 -8.13 14.37 10.72
C VAL A 77 -7.87 15.71 10.00
N SER A 78 -7.23 15.69 8.84
CA SER A 78 -6.87 16.89 8.07
C SER A 78 -7.94 17.33 7.05
N ASP A 79 -8.95 16.49 6.80
CA ASP A 79 -10.10 16.77 5.93
C ASP A 79 -11.38 17.14 6.71
N SER A 80 -11.29 17.28 8.06
CA SER A 80 -12.41 17.60 8.97
C SER A 80 -12.54 19.08 9.32
#